data_AF-A0A522MXW3-F1
#
_entry.id   AF-A0A522MXW3-F1
#
_cell.length_a   1.000
_cell.length_b   1.000
_cell.length_c   1.000
_cell.angle_alpha   90.00
_cell.angle_beta   90.00
_cell.angle_gamma   90.00
#
_symmetry.space_group_name_H-M   'P 1'
#
loop_
_entity.id
_entity.type
_entity.pdbx_description
1 polymer ?
#
loop_
_entity_poly.entity_id
_entity_poly.type
_entity_poly.pdbx_seq_one_letter_code
_entity_poly.pdbx_strand_id
1 'polypeptide(L)'
;MIRFVRVLGAILGGLVALATASAGGAGGPFSAVPDAGFVLVAWFVAWIAVGFLILPYLTIVPAGWLKRNVEALSTGEFVTAVGGAFIGLLLGLLLGLPLANFPDPFGKVLPIGVSAVLGLGMLGLTVAKRHDLLVAVEALGLLPRPSRPDEPAGPPMPLVVVDTSAIIDGRIADIAGSGFLYGRLIVPRFVLLELQHIADHSDAHKRSRGRRGLE
;
A
#
# COMPACT_ATOMS: atom_id res chain seq x y z
N MET A 1 -11.22 -28.67 -8.48
CA MET A 1 -10.56 -28.26 -7.21
C MET A 1 -11.43 -28.50 -5.97
N ILE A 2 -12.69 -28.06 -5.93
CA ILE A 2 -13.56 -28.23 -4.73
C ILE A 2 -13.68 -29.70 -4.28
N ARG A 3 -13.86 -30.65 -5.21
CA ARG A 3 -13.94 -32.08 -4.88
C ARG A 3 -12.67 -32.62 -4.22
N PHE A 4 -11.49 -32.20 -4.69
CA PHE A 4 -10.20 -32.61 -4.12
C PHE A 4 -10.02 -32.04 -2.70
N VAL A 5 -10.35 -30.76 -2.49
CA VAL A 5 -10.29 -30.12 -1.17
C VAL A 5 -11.27 -30.75 -0.18
N ARG A 6 -12.47 -31.16 -0.62
CA ARG A 6 -13.42 -31.90 0.23
C ARG A 6 -12.87 -33.24 0.68
N VAL A 7 -12.22 -33.99 -0.20
CA VAL A 7 -11.56 -35.26 0.14
C VAL A 7 -10.39 -35.03 1.10
N LEU A 8 -9.58 -33.99 0.87
CA LEU A 8 -8.51 -33.62 1.80
C LEU A 8 -9.06 -33.24 3.19
N GLY A 9 -10.20 -32.53 3.22
CA GLY A 9 -10.91 -32.17 4.45
C GLY A 9 -11.47 -33.38 5.18
N ALA A 10 -12.02 -34.36 4.47
CA ALA A 10 -12.42 -35.63 5.05
C ALA A 10 -11.23 -36.35 5.70
N ILE A 11 -10.08 -36.42 5.02
CA ILE A 11 -8.86 -37.07 5.53
C ILE A 11 -8.35 -36.35 6.80
N LEU A 12 -8.26 -35.02 6.77
CA LEU A 12 -7.87 -34.20 7.93
C LEU A 12 -8.85 -34.36 9.10
N GLY A 13 -10.15 -34.36 8.83
CA GLY A 13 -11.18 -34.61 9.83
C GLY A 13 -11.01 -35.99 10.48
N GLY A 14 -10.79 -37.03 9.69
CA GLY A 14 -10.48 -38.37 10.20
C GLY A 14 -9.21 -38.40 11.07
N LEU A 15 -8.14 -37.70 10.67
CA LEU A 15 -6.91 -37.60 11.47
C LEU A 15 -7.15 -36.90 12.82
N VAL A 16 -7.93 -35.81 12.84
CA VAL A 16 -8.32 -35.13 14.09
C VAL A 16 -9.17 -36.04 14.96
N ALA A 17 -10.10 -36.80 14.38
CA ALA A 17 -10.91 -37.76 15.11
C ALA A 17 -10.07 -38.85 15.77
N LEU A 18 -9.08 -39.41 15.06
CA LEU A 18 -8.12 -40.38 15.57
C LEU A 18 -7.24 -39.78 16.69
N ALA A 19 -6.69 -38.59 16.45
CA ALA A 19 -5.85 -37.90 17.42
C ALA A 19 -6.62 -37.65 18.72
N THR A 20 -7.83 -37.09 18.64
CA THR A 20 -8.69 -36.83 19.81
C THR A 20 -9.19 -38.10 20.50
N ALA A 21 -9.48 -39.16 19.75
CA ALA A 21 -9.84 -40.45 20.32
C ALA A 21 -8.68 -41.11 21.07
N SER A 22 -7.45 -40.94 20.60
CA SER A 22 -6.24 -41.47 21.23
C SER A 22 -5.69 -40.62 22.39
N ALA A 23 -6.15 -39.38 22.54
CA ALA A 23 -5.55 -38.35 23.40
C ALA A 23 -5.66 -38.56 24.93
N GLY A 24 -5.99 -39.77 25.41
CA GLY A 24 -6.06 -40.06 26.85
C GLY A 24 -5.65 -41.47 27.28
N GLY A 25 -5.09 -42.28 26.37
CA GLY A 25 -4.63 -43.64 26.70
C GLY A 25 -5.73 -44.48 27.39
N ALA A 26 -5.38 -45.16 28.50
CA ALA A 26 -6.32 -45.99 29.26
C ALA A 26 -7.45 -45.20 29.96
N GLY A 27 -7.29 -43.89 30.16
CA GLY A 27 -8.29 -42.98 30.75
C GLY A 27 -8.96 -42.07 29.72
N GLY A 28 -8.91 -42.44 28.44
CA GLY A 28 -9.44 -41.62 27.36
C GLY A 28 -10.95 -41.36 27.46
N PRO A 29 -11.46 -40.33 26.77
CA PRO A 29 -12.86 -39.91 26.85
C PRO A 29 -13.86 -41.00 26.44
N PHE A 30 -13.39 -42.05 25.76
CA PHE A 30 -14.20 -43.18 25.31
C PHE A 30 -13.99 -44.48 26.11
N SER A 31 -13.10 -44.50 27.11
CA SER A 31 -12.78 -45.74 27.86
C SER A 31 -13.82 -46.13 28.92
N ALA A 32 -14.65 -45.18 29.37
CA ALA A 32 -15.70 -45.40 30.36
C ALA A 32 -17.12 -45.49 29.76
N VAL A 33 -17.25 -45.45 28.43
CA VAL A 33 -18.54 -45.37 27.73
C VAL A 33 -19.00 -46.77 27.29
N PRO A 34 -20.23 -47.21 27.63
CA PRO A 34 -20.81 -48.42 27.06
C PRO A 34 -20.85 -48.34 25.53
N ASP A 35 -20.57 -49.44 24.83
CA ASP A 35 -20.51 -49.49 23.35
C ASP A 35 -19.49 -48.53 22.71
N ALA A 36 -18.33 -48.38 23.35
CA ALA A 36 -17.23 -47.51 22.89
C ALA A 36 -16.88 -47.67 21.39
N GLY A 37 -16.99 -48.89 20.84
CA GLY A 37 -16.76 -49.13 19.40
C GLY A 37 -17.72 -48.36 18.49
N PHE A 38 -19.02 -48.33 18.81
CA PHE A 38 -20.01 -47.59 18.02
C PHE A 38 -19.81 -46.08 18.14
N VAL A 39 -19.55 -45.59 19.37
CA VAL A 39 -19.31 -44.16 19.63
C VAL A 39 -18.05 -43.66 18.93
N LEU A 40 -16.98 -44.46 18.88
CA LEU A 40 -15.76 -44.12 18.15
C LEU A 40 -15.99 -44.03 16.65
N VAL A 41 -16.74 -44.97 16.06
CA VAL A 41 -17.11 -44.92 14.64
C VAL A 41 -17.98 -43.69 14.36
N ALA A 42 -18.95 -43.39 15.21
CA ALA A 42 -19.78 -42.20 15.08
C ALA A 42 -18.97 -40.89 15.18
N TRP A 43 -18.03 -40.81 16.12
CA TRP A 43 -17.10 -39.68 16.27
C TRP A 43 -16.23 -39.48 15.02
N PHE A 44 -15.70 -40.58 14.49
CA PHE A 44 -14.88 -40.57 13.28
C PHE A 44 -15.66 -40.09 12.05
N VAL A 45 -16.87 -40.63 11.86
CA VAL A 45 -17.76 -40.22 10.76
C VAL A 45 -18.17 -38.75 10.91
N ALA A 46 -18.47 -38.29 12.13
CA ALA A 46 -18.84 -36.90 12.39
C ALA A 46 -17.71 -35.93 12.00
N TRP A 47 -16.48 -36.20 12.43
CA TRP A 47 -15.32 -35.35 12.09
C TRP A 47 -14.94 -35.40 10.61
N ILE A 48 -15.09 -36.56 9.96
CA ILE A 48 -14.96 -36.66 8.49
C ILE A 48 -16.00 -35.78 7.80
N ALA A 49 -17.26 -35.85 8.23
CA ALA A 49 -18.33 -35.06 7.64
C ALA A 49 -18.11 -33.56 7.85
N VAL A 50 -17.69 -33.16 9.05
CA VAL A 50 -17.32 -31.77 9.39
C VAL A 50 -16.16 -31.30 8.50
N GLY A 51 -15.08 -32.06 8.40
CA GLY A 51 -13.93 -31.72 7.57
C GLY A 51 -14.29 -31.64 6.08
N PHE A 52 -15.10 -32.58 5.58
CA PHE A 52 -15.59 -32.60 4.20
C PHE A 52 -16.45 -31.37 3.88
N LEU A 53 -17.30 -30.94 4.82
CA LEU A 53 -18.24 -29.85 4.59
C LEU A 53 -17.58 -28.48 4.77
N ILE A 54 -16.78 -28.29 5.83
CA ILE A 54 -16.27 -26.98 6.23
C ILE A 54 -15.01 -26.57 5.46
N LEU A 55 -14.08 -27.50 5.23
CA LEU A 55 -12.79 -27.17 4.61
C LEU A 55 -12.89 -26.41 3.27
N PRO A 56 -13.79 -26.73 2.32
CA PRO A 56 -13.89 -25.96 1.08
C PRO A 56 -14.36 -24.51 1.30
N TYR A 57 -15.22 -24.24 2.29
CA TYR A 57 -15.64 -22.88 2.60
C TYR A 57 -14.53 -22.11 3.31
N LEU A 58 -13.74 -22.78 4.15
CA LEU A 58 -12.61 -22.18 4.84
C LEU A 58 -11.43 -21.86 3.91
N THR A 59 -11.27 -22.60 2.80
CA THR A 59 -10.11 -22.45 1.91
C THR A 59 -10.46 -21.79 0.59
N ILE A 60 -11.43 -22.32 -0.17
CA ILE A 60 -11.66 -21.94 -1.56
C ILE A 60 -12.38 -20.60 -1.66
N VAL A 61 -13.36 -20.35 -0.81
CA VAL A 61 -14.13 -19.11 -0.81
C VAL A 61 -13.23 -17.90 -0.50
N PRO A 62 -12.49 -17.87 0.63
CA PRO A 62 -11.59 -16.76 0.92
C PRO A 62 -10.41 -16.69 -0.06
N ALA A 63 -9.86 -17.81 -0.54
CA ALA A 63 -8.81 -17.78 -1.55
C ALA A 63 -9.29 -17.17 -2.88
N GLY A 64 -10.52 -17.49 -3.30
CA GLY A 64 -11.13 -16.92 -4.50
C GLY A 64 -11.49 -15.44 -4.34
N TRP A 65 -11.93 -15.04 -3.14
CA TRP A 65 -12.09 -13.62 -2.80
C TRP A 65 -10.74 -12.90 -2.85
N LEU A 66 -9.71 -13.42 -2.17
CA LEU A 66 -8.39 -12.82 -2.11
C LEU A 66 -7.75 -12.71 -3.50
N LYS A 67 -7.80 -13.76 -4.30
CA LYS A 67 -7.26 -13.76 -5.67
C LYS A 67 -7.87 -12.64 -6.51
N ARG A 68 -9.20 -12.51 -6.51
CA ARG A 68 -9.89 -11.45 -7.28
C ARG A 68 -9.54 -10.05 -6.78
N ASN A 69 -9.39 -9.87 -5.47
CA ASN A 69 -8.98 -8.58 -4.92
C ASN A 69 -7.53 -8.26 -5.31
N VAL A 70 -6.61 -9.23 -5.18
CA VAL A 70 -5.19 -9.04 -5.55
C VAL A 70 -5.02 -8.78 -7.05
N GLU A 71 -5.78 -9.47 -7.90
CA GLU A 71 -5.77 -9.24 -9.36
C GLU A 71 -6.30 -7.85 -9.75
N ALA A 72 -7.12 -7.23 -8.90
CA ALA A 72 -7.64 -5.89 -9.13
C ALA A 72 -6.72 -4.77 -8.61
N LEU A 73 -5.71 -5.09 -7.80
CA LEU A 73 -4.79 -4.09 -7.25
C LEU A 73 -3.75 -3.65 -8.29
N SER A 74 -3.47 -2.36 -8.33
CA SER A 74 -2.29 -1.84 -9.03
C SER A 74 -0.99 -2.27 -8.34
N THR A 75 0.14 -2.24 -9.06
CA THR A 75 1.47 -2.58 -8.50
C THR A 75 1.80 -1.74 -7.27
N GLY A 76 1.44 -0.45 -7.29
CA GLY A 76 1.66 0.45 -6.16
C GLY A 76 0.84 0.08 -4.93
N GLU A 77 -0.42 -0.32 -5.13
CA GLU A 77 -1.29 -0.77 -4.03
C GLU A 77 -0.82 -2.10 -3.46
N PHE A 78 -0.39 -3.03 -4.31
CA PHE A 78 0.17 -4.32 -3.88
C PHE A 78 1.41 -4.13 -2.99
N VAL A 79 2.36 -3.29 -3.41
CA VAL A 79 3.56 -3.00 -2.60
C VAL A 79 3.19 -2.37 -1.26
N THR A 80 2.24 -1.42 -1.23
CA THR A 80 1.78 -0.82 0.03
C THR A 80 1.01 -1.81 0.91
N ALA A 81 0.26 -2.75 0.31
CA ALA A 81 -0.44 -3.82 1.02
C ALA A 81 0.55 -4.76 1.70
N VAL A 82 1.58 -5.20 0.96
CA VAL A 82 2.64 -6.07 1.48
C VAL A 82 3.43 -5.38 2.58
N GLY A 83 3.83 -4.11 2.36
CA GLY A 83 4.51 -3.32 3.39
C GLY A 83 3.66 -3.14 4.65
N GLY A 84 2.37 -2.83 4.48
CA GLY A 84 1.41 -2.72 5.59
C GLY A 84 1.23 -4.03 6.34
N ALA A 85 1.08 -5.15 5.64
CA ALA A 85 0.99 -6.47 6.24
C ALA A 85 2.23 -6.82 7.04
N PHE A 86 3.42 -6.50 6.52
CA PHE A 86 4.69 -6.73 7.22
C PHE A 86 4.78 -5.90 8.50
N ILE A 87 4.45 -4.61 8.42
CA ILE A 87 4.42 -3.72 9.60
C ILE A 87 3.38 -4.22 10.61
N GLY A 88 2.18 -4.59 10.17
CA GLY A 88 1.12 -5.10 11.04
C GLY A 88 1.48 -6.41 11.74
N LEU A 89 2.13 -7.33 11.02
CA LEU A 89 2.63 -8.58 11.60
C LEU A 89 3.77 -8.33 12.58
N LEU A 90 4.67 -7.39 12.29
CA LEU A 90 5.76 -7.03 13.19
C LEU A 90 5.21 -6.42 14.49
N LEU A 91 4.25 -5.49 14.37
CA LEU A 91 3.57 -4.89 15.51
C LEU A 91 2.78 -5.93 16.30
N GLY A 92 2.09 -6.84 15.61
CA GLY A 92 1.33 -7.90 16.24
C GLY A 92 2.19 -8.95 16.93
N LEU A 93 3.36 -9.27 16.37
CA LEU A 93 4.36 -10.10 17.02
C LEU A 93 4.89 -9.42 18.29
N LEU A 94 5.20 -8.13 18.21
CA LEU A 94 5.71 -7.36 19.34
C LEU A 94 4.67 -7.26 20.48
N LEU A 95 3.41 -7.01 20.14
CA LEU A 95 2.29 -7.10 21.08
C LEU A 95 2.05 -8.54 21.55
N GLY A 96 2.30 -9.53 20.71
CA GLY A 96 2.17 -10.94 21.05
C GLY A 96 3.08 -11.37 22.21
N LEU A 97 4.26 -10.74 22.38
CA LEU A 97 5.20 -11.09 23.45
C LEU A 97 4.62 -10.95 24.86
N PRO A 98 4.05 -9.81 25.29
CA PRO A 98 3.39 -9.72 26.59
C PRO A 98 2.15 -10.59 26.69
N LEU A 99 1.39 -10.75 25.59
CA LEU A 99 0.20 -11.61 25.57
C LEU A 99 0.53 -13.10 25.72
N ALA A 100 1.74 -13.53 25.34
CA ALA A 100 2.19 -14.91 25.49
C ALA A 100 2.40 -15.32 26.95
N ASN A 101 2.53 -14.36 27.88
CA ASN A 101 2.69 -14.64 29.31
C ASN A 101 1.37 -15.01 30.01
N PHE A 102 0.23 -14.98 29.31
CA PHE A 102 -1.04 -15.43 29.89
C PHE A 102 -1.05 -16.95 30.07
N PRO A 103 -1.79 -17.46 31.08
CA PRO A 103 -1.94 -18.90 31.28
C PRO A 103 -2.55 -19.59 30.04
N ASP A 104 -2.17 -20.84 29.85
CA ASP A 104 -2.70 -21.67 28.78
C ASP A 104 -4.23 -21.82 28.92
N PRO A 105 -5.00 -21.78 27.82
CA PRO A 105 -4.56 -21.77 26.41
C PRO A 105 -4.34 -20.36 25.82
N PHE A 106 -4.67 -19.30 26.58
CA PHE A 106 -4.72 -17.94 26.06
C PHE A 106 -3.34 -17.42 25.63
N GLY A 107 -2.28 -17.76 26.35
CA GLY A 107 -0.90 -17.42 25.97
C GLY A 107 -0.46 -17.97 24.60
N LYS A 108 -1.07 -19.06 24.12
CA LYS A 108 -0.77 -19.63 22.80
C LYS A 108 -1.65 -19.04 21.70
N VAL A 109 -2.92 -18.78 22.00
CA VAL A 109 -3.91 -18.36 21.00
C VAL A 109 -3.87 -16.85 20.76
N LEU A 110 -3.72 -16.05 21.81
CA LEU A 110 -3.78 -14.59 21.72
C LEU A 110 -2.68 -13.97 20.84
N PRO A 111 -1.39 -14.37 20.94
CA PRO A 111 -0.35 -13.79 20.08
C PRO A 111 -0.61 -14.03 18.60
N ILE A 112 -1.10 -15.23 18.25
CA ILE A 112 -1.42 -15.60 16.87
C ILE A 112 -2.63 -14.79 16.38
N GLY A 113 -3.69 -14.71 17.19
CA GLY A 113 -4.90 -13.96 16.84
C GLY A 113 -4.62 -12.47 16.64
N VAL A 114 -3.90 -11.85 17.58
CA VAL A 114 -3.54 -10.42 17.51
C VAL A 114 -2.65 -10.14 16.30
N SER A 115 -1.66 -11.00 16.02
CA SER A 115 -0.81 -10.85 14.84
C SER A 115 -1.60 -10.95 13.54
N ALA A 116 -2.53 -11.91 13.43
CA ALA A 116 -3.37 -12.05 12.25
C ALA A 116 -4.28 -10.84 12.06
N VAL A 117 -4.92 -10.36 13.12
CA VAL A 117 -5.81 -9.19 13.07
C VAL A 117 -5.03 -7.93 12.68
N LEU A 118 -3.87 -7.67 13.28
CA LEU A 118 -3.07 -6.50 12.97
C LEU A 118 -2.42 -6.57 11.59
N GLY A 119 -1.94 -7.75 11.18
CA GLY A 119 -1.41 -7.97 9.83
C GLY A 119 -2.46 -7.70 8.75
N LEU A 120 -3.64 -8.30 8.87
CA LEU A 120 -4.74 -8.09 7.91
C LEU A 120 -5.34 -6.68 8.00
N GLY A 121 -5.44 -6.12 9.21
CA GLY A 121 -5.92 -4.77 9.44
C GLY A 121 -5.01 -3.72 8.80
N MET A 122 -3.69 -3.83 9.02
CA MET A 122 -2.71 -2.93 8.41
C MET A 122 -2.64 -3.11 6.90
N LEU A 123 -2.77 -4.33 6.37
CA LEU A 123 -2.89 -4.55 4.92
C LEU A 123 -4.06 -3.74 4.33
N GLY A 124 -5.24 -3.83 4.94
CA GLY A 124 -6.42 -3.10 4.48
C GLY A 124 -6.27 -1.57 4.64
N LEU A 125 -5.74 -1.12 5.78
CA LEU A 125 -5.55 0.30 6.07
C LEU A 125 -4.53 0.95 5.14
N THR A 126 -3.39 0.31 4.87
CA THR A 126 -2.36 0.89 3.98
C THR A 126 -2.82 0.96 2.54
N VAL A 127 -3.64 0.02 2.08
CA VAL A 127 -4.27 0.09 0.76
C VAL A 127 -5.32 1.21 0.73
N ALA A 128 -6.25 1.23 1.70
CA ALA A 128 -7.34 2.21 1.75
C ALA A 128 -6.85 3.65 1.91
N LYS A 129 -5.74 3.85 2.63
CA LYS A 129 -5.14 5.15 2.93
C LYS A 129 -3.82 5.39 2.20
N ARG A 130 -3.56 4.66 1.11
CA ARG A 130 -2.32 4.76 0.34
C ARG A 130 -1.98 6.22 -0.03
N HIS A 131 -2.95 6.97 -0.55
CA HIS A 131 -2.69 8.34 -1.00
C HIS A 131 -2.31 9.26 0.16
N ASP A 132 -3.07 9.20 1.25
CA ASP A 132 -2.81 9.96 2.48
C ASP A 132 -1.44 9.60 3.09
N LEU A 133 -1.07 8.31 3.07
CA LEU A 133 0.24 7.84 3.55
C LEU A 133 1.39 8.36 2.68
N LEU A 134 1.24 8.33 1.35
CA LEU A 134 2.27 8.85 0.46
C LEU A 134 2.51 10.35 0.67
N VAL A 135 1.43 11.13 0.83
CA VAL A 135 1.51 12.56 1.14
C VAL A 135 2.18 12.79 2.50
N ALA A 136 1.84 12.00 3.52
CA ALA A 136 2.45 12.11 4.84
C ALA A 136 3.95 11.77 4.82
N VAL A 137 4.35 10.74 4.06
CA VAL A 137 5.74 10.32 3.92
C VAL A 137 6.54 11.35 3.10
N GLU A 138 5.93 11.96 2.08
CA GLU A 138 6.54 13.07 1.34
C GLU A 138 6.71 14.31 2.22
N ALA A 139 5.71 14.64 3.06
CA ALA A 139 5.79 15.73 4.03
C ALA A 139 6.89 15.51 5.09
N LEU A 140 7.16 14.25 5.44
CA LEU A 140 8.24 13.88 6.36
C LEU A 140 9.63 13.81 5.68
N GLY A 141 9.70 14.01 4.36
CA GLY A 141 10.96 14.00 3.60
C GLY A 141 11.62 12.63 3.46
N LEU A 142 10.90 11.54 3.73
CA LEU A 142 11.45 10.17 3.72
C LEU A 142 11.50 9.54 2.31
N LEU A 143 10.78 10.09 1.34
CA LEU A 143 10.82 9.65 -0.06
C LEU A 143 11.75 10.58 -0.86
N PRO A 144 12.76 10.03 -1.55
CA PRO A 144 13.48 10.78 -2.57
C PRO A 144 12.46 11.17 -3.65
N ARG A 145 12.24 12.47 -3.85
CA ARG A 145 11.54 12.93 -5.06
C ARG A 145 12.32 12.35 -6.25
N PRO A 146 11.66 11.65 -7.20
CA PRO A 146 12.34 11.20 -8.39
C PRO A 146 12.80 12.44 -9.14
N SER A 147 14.08 12.76 -9.00
CA SER A 147 14.74 13.80 -9.75
C SER A 147 14.52 13.47 -11.22
N ARG A 148 13.74 14.30 -11.90
CA ARG A 148 13.81 14.36 -13.36
C ARG A 148 15.28 14.63 -13.71
N PRO A 149 15.87 13.97 -14.73
CA PRO A 149 17.31 14.04 -15.00
C PRO A 149 17.88 15.45 -15.23
N ASP A 150 17.04 16.49 -15.38
CA ASP A 150 17.45 17.86 -15.74
C ASP A 150 17.27 18.91 -14.62
N GLU A 151 17.00 18.53 -13.37
CA GLU A 151 16.85 19.51 -12.28
C GLU A 151 17.96 19.38 -11.22
N PRO A 152 18.88 20.36 -11.10
CA PRO A 152 19.92 20.32 -10.06
C PRO A 152 19.26 20.41 -8.68
N ALA A 153 19.71 19.54 -7.78
CA ALA A 153 19.23 19.34 -6.41
C ALA A 153 19.50 20.55 -5.50
N GLY A 154 18.79 21.66 -5.75
CA GLY A 154 18.75 22.84 -4.91
C GLY A 154 17.34 23.11 -4.37
N PRO A 155 17.19 23.98 -3.35
CA PRO A 155 15.89 24.55 -2.99
C PRO A 155 15.18 25.10 -4.23
N PRO A 156 13.83 25.09 -4.28
CA PRO A 156 13.09 25.54 -5.46
C PRO A 156 13.59 26.93 -5.86
N MET A 157 14.27 27.00 -7.02
CA MET A 157 14.76 28.27 -7.53
C MET A 157 13.58 29.23 -7.66
N PRO A 158 13.69 30.47 -7.17
CA PRO A 158 12.63 31.47 -7.30
C PRO A 158 12.18 31.57 -8.76
N LEU A 159 10.87 31.59 -8.98
CA LEU A 159 10.30 31.83 -10.31
C LEU A 159 10.10 33.33 -10.45
N VAL A 160 10.81 33.94 -11.39
CA VAL A 160 10.73 35.38 -11.66
C VAL A 160 9.93 35.57 -12.93
N VAL A 161 8.70 36.07 -12.81
CA VAL A 161 7.85 36.35 -13.98
C VAL A 161 8.24 37.69 -14.56
N VAL A 162 8.54 37.71 -15.86
CA VAL A 162 8.98 38.91 -16.57
C VAL A 162 7.80 39.48 -17.35
N ASP A 163 7.59 40.79 -17.21
CA ASP A 163 6.56 41.56 -17.90
C ASP A 163 7.12 42.23 -19.18
N THR A 164 6.23 42.64 -20.09
CA THR A 164 6.55 43.33 -21.36
C THR A 164 7.41 44.57 -21.13
N SER A 165 7.09 45.35 -20.08
CA SER A 165 7.81 46.58 -19.73
C SER A 165 9.28 46.34 -19.38
N ALA A 166 9.56 45.29 -18.59
CA ALA A 166 10.91 44.92 -18.17
C ALA A 166 11.78 44.43 -19.34
N ILE A 167 11.16 43.78 -20.34
CA ILE A 167 11.85 43.33 -21.55
C ILE A 167 12.18 44.52 -22.46
N ILE A 168 11.24 45.45 -22.66
CA ILE A 168 11.47 46.64 -23.50
C ILE A 168 12.58 47.54 -22.95
N ASP A 169 12.70 47.64 -21.61
CA ASP A 169 13.76 48.42 -20.96
C ASP A 169 15.16 47.81 -21.19
N GLY A 170 15.24 46.48 -21.38
CA GLY A 170 16.44 45.74 -21.76
C GLY A 170 17.47 45.52 -20.64
N ARG A 171 17.38 46.28 -19.52
CA ARG A 171 18.30 46.13 -18.38
C ARG A 171 18.18 44.77 -17.67
N ILE A 172 17.07 44.06 -17.85
CA ILE A 172 16.85 42.74 -17.24
C ILE A 172 17.90 41.72 -17.70
N ALA A 173 18.37 41.82 -18.95
CA ALA A 173 19.40 40.93 -19.50
C ALA A 173 20.76 41.15 -18.81
N ASP A 174 21.16 42.41 -18.61
CA ASP A 174 22.40 42.76 -17.92
C ASP A 174 22.36 42.37 -16.43
N ILE A 175 21.22 42.60 -15.77
CA ILE A 175 21.01 42.24 -14.37
C ILE A 175 21.03 40.70 -14.20
N ALA A 176 20.45 39.96 -15.14
CA ALA A 176 20.55 38.50 -15.18
C ALA A 176 21.99 38.03 -15.44
N GLY A 177 22.69 38.63 -16.41
CA GLY A 177 24.08 38.30 -16.75
C GLY A 177 25.09 38.59 -15.64
N SER A 178 24.83 39.62 -14.82
CA SER A 178 25.64 39.93 -13.63
C SER A 178 25.44 38.96 -12.46
N GLY A 179 24.45 38.07 -12.53
CA GLY A 179 24.11 37.14 -11.45
C GLY A 179 23.34 37.76 -10.28
N PHE A 180 22.86 39.01 -10.40
CA PHE A 180 22.08 39.68 -9.36
C PHE A 180 20.61 39.17 -9.30
N LEU A 181 20.10 38.66 -10.42
CA LEU A 181 18.82 37.97 -10.50
C LEU A 181 19.01 36.46 -10.33
N TYR A 182 18.61 35.94 -9.18
CA TYR A 182 18.63 34.51 -8.87
C TYR A 182 17.26 33.88 -9.13
N GLY A 183 17.20 32.87 -10.00
CA GLY A 183 15.98 32.13 -10.27
C GLY A 183 15.76 31.81 -11.75
N ARG A 184 14.66 31.13 -12.05
CA ARG A 184 14.22 30.88 -13.44
C ARG A 184 13.34 32.02 -13.89
N LEU A 185 13.77 32.74 -14.93
CA LEU A 185 12.95 33.77 -15.58
C LEU A 185 11.88 33.08 -16.43
N ILE A 186 10.61 33.41 -16.19
CA ILE A 186 9.47 32.96 -16.97
C ILE A 186 8.94 34.13 -17.78
N VAL A 187 8.91 33.96 -19.11
CA VAL A 187 8.24 34.89 -20.02
C VAL A 187 6.93 34.25 -20.48
N PRO A 188 5.76 34.76 -20.02
CA PRO A 188 4.48 34.24 -20.46
C PRO A 188 4.22 34.47 -21.94
N ARG A 189 3.43 33.59 -22.57
CA ARG A 189 3.11 33.70 -24.00
C ARG A 189 2.45 35.04 -24.37
N PHE A 190 1.63 35.61 -23.50
CA PHE A 190 0.96 36.88 -23.76
C PHE A 190 1.96 38.06 -23.85
N VAL A 191 3.06 38.01 -23.11
CA VAL A 191 4.13 39.02 -23.16
C VAL A 191 4.81 39.01 -24.53
N LEU A 192 5.09 37.81 -25.07
CA LEU A 192 5.65 37.66 -26.41
C LEU A 192 4.69 38.19 -27.49
N LEU A 193 3.39 37.91 -27.36
CA LEU A 193 2.37 38.41 -28.29
C LEU A 193 2.25 39.94 -28.22
N GLU A 194 2.36 40.54 -27.04
CA GLU A 194 2.35 41.99 -26.86
C GLU A 194 3.59 42.64 -27.49
N LEU A 195 4.79 42.08 -27.28
CA LEU A 195 6.02 42.55 -27.91
C LEU A 195 5.95 42.48 -29.44
N GLN A 196 5.41 41.38 -29.99
CA GLN A 196 5.16 41.25 -31.44
C GLN A 196 4.19 42.32 -31.94
N HIS A 197 3.09 42.55 -31.21
CA HIS A 197 2.13 43.59 -31.58
C HIS A 197 2.74 45.00 -31.58
N ILE A 198 3.59 45.31 -30.59
CA ILE A 198 4.33 46.58 -30.51
C ILE A 198 5.36 46.68 -31.66
N ALA A 199 6.01 45.57 -32.02
CA ALA A 199 6.98 45.47 -33.11
C ALA A 199 6.36 45.62 -34.51
N ASP A 200 5.04 45.47 -34.63
CA ASP A 200 4.28 45.65 -35.89
C ASP A 200 3.52 46.99 -35.95
N HIS A 201 3.68 47.87 -34.95
CA HIS A 201 2.97 49.15 -34.91
C HIS A 201 3.46 50.13 -36.01
N SER A 202 2.54 50.91 -36.55
CA SER A 202 2.80 51.97 -37.54
C SER A 202 3.80 53.05 -37.07
N ASP A 203 3.88 53.32 -35.77
CA ASP A 203 4.80 54.28 -35.17
C ASP A 203 6.22 53.68 -35.11
N ALA A 204 7.18 54.34 -35.78
CA ALA A 204 8.56 53.90 -35.85
C ALA A 204 9.23 53.75 -34.47
N HIS A 205 8.90 54.62 -33.51
CA HIS A 205 9.47 54.56 -32.17
C HIS A 205 8.94 53.37 -31.37
N LYS A 206 7.65 53.04 -31.51
CA LYS A 206 7.08 51.83 -30.88
C LYS A 206 7.64 50.57 -31.52
N ARG A 207 7.75 50.55 -32.85
CA ARG A 207 8.29 49.44 -33.64
C ARG A 207 9.72 49.08 -33.23
N SER A 208 10.59 50.09 -33.09
CA SER A 208 11.97 49.90 -32.66
C SER A 208 12.06 49.31 -31.24
N ARG A 209 11.22 49.76 -30.32
CA ARG A 209 11.16 49.21 -28.94
C ARG A 209 10.68 47.76 -28.90
N GLY A 210 9.65 47.42 -29.67
CA GLY A 210 9.13 46.05 -29.75
C GLY A 210 10.16 45.07 -30.31
N ARG A 211 10.88 45.46 -31.38
CA ARG A 211 11.96 44.64 -31.96
C ARG A 211 13.12 44.44 -30.98
N ARG A 212 13.54 45.50 -30.29
CA ARG A 212 14.57 45.42 -29.25
C ARG A 212 14.21 44.45 -28.12
N GLY A 213 12.93 44.34 -27.77
CA GLY A 213 12.48 43.38 -26.75
C GLY A 213 12.38 41.93 -27.24
N LEU A 214 12.40 41.70 -28.55
CA LEU A 214 12.38 40.36 -29.15
C LEU A 214 13.78 39.82 -29.46
N GLU A 215 14.77 40.70 -29.61
CA GLU A 215 16.20 40.38 -29.78
C GLU A 215 16.86 40.05 -28.42
#